data_AF-A0A1V1T0G5-F1
#
_entry.id   AF-A0A1V1T0G5-F1
#
_cell.length_a   1.000
_cell.length_b   1.000
_cell.length_c   1.000
_cell.angle_alpha   90.00
_cell.angle_beta   90.00
_cell.angle_gamma   90.00
#
_symmetry.space_group_name_H-M   'P 1'
#
loop_
_entity.id
_entity.type
_entity.pdbx_description
1 polymer ?
#
loop_
_entity_poly.entity_id
_entity_poly.type
_entity_poly.pdbx_seq_one_letter_code
_entity_poly.pdbx_strand_id
1 'polypeptide(L)'
;MQWTTDDLLPNLIRRLRKRTRPFVSIVTPDGGLEHLSVEDIHNASNRAAWFLHQNLEKDEERFFYMGPSDIRYLIWVLGSMKAGKCVICPSPSNTVPSNVRFFSTVGARKLLYAPESSNSLQPLFGSIDGTTTSVSTPPYLEMLSKEAVDEFPFPFTFDEIQYKPCMGLHVSNR
;
A
#
# COMPACT_ATOMS: atom_id res chain seq x y z
N MET A 1 16.37 19.24 15.51
CA MET A 1 16.12 19.20 14.06
C MET A 1 14.64 19.51 13.87
N GLN A 2 14.29 20.51 13.08
CA GLN A 2 12.89 20.90 12.84
C GLN A 2 12.47 20.32 11.49
N TRP A 3 11.51 19.41 11.48
CA TRP A 3 11.01 18.75 10.26
C TRP A 3 10.07 19.67 9.50
N THR A 4 10.10 19.59 8.17
CA THR A 4 9.27 20.42 7.28
C THR A 4 8.41 19.57 6.34
N THR A 5 7.46 20.20 5.64
CA THR A 5 6.65 19.53 4.59
C THR A 5 7.51 18.86 3.52
N ASP A 6 8.69 19.42 3.21
CA ASP A 6 9.63 18.85 2.23
C ASP A 6 10.34 17.58 2.72
N ASP A 7 10.28 17.30 4.02
CA ASP A 7 10.88 16.10 4.62
C ASP A 7 9.89 14.93 4.72
N LEU A 8 8.62 15.16 4.39
CA LEU A 8 7.63 14.09 4.29
C LEU A 8 8.04 13.06 3.24
N LEU A 9 7.89 11.77 3.55
CA LEU A 9 8.36 10.67 2.69
C LEU A 9 7.90 10.80 1.22
N PRO A 10 6.63 11.13 0.90
CA PRO A 10 6.22 11.34 -0.50
C PRO A 10 6.99 12.47 -1.21
N ASN A 11 7.29 13.56 -0.51
CA ASN A 11 8.05 14.69 -1.04
C ASN A 11 9.54 14.36 -1.17
N LEU A 12 10.11 13.60 -0.23
CA LEU A 12 11.46 13.07 -0.36
C LEU A 12 11.60 12.18 -1.59
N ILE A 13 10.68 11.22 -1.79
CA ILE A 13 10.67 10.37 -2.99
C ILE A 13 10.59 11.22 -4.25
N ARG A 14 9.68 12.21 -4.30
CA ARG A 14 9.56 13.14 -5.43
C ARG A 14 10.85 13.90 -5.71
N ARG A 15 11.56 14.37 -4.68
CA ARG A 15 12.85 15.06 -4.83
C ARG A 15 13.96 14.15 -5.36
N LEU A 16 13.93 12.88 -4.97
CA LEU A 16 14.96 11.90 -5.32
C LEU A 16 14.75 11.23 -6.69
N ARG A 17 13.67 11.55 -7.41
CA ARG A 17 13.30 11.02 -8.74
C ARG A 17 14.42 11.09 -9.78
N LYS A 18 15.25 12.14 -9.72
CA LYS A 18 16.38 12.34 -10.66
C LYS A 18 17.56 11.38 -10.44
N ARG A 19 17.52 10.54 -9.40
CA ARG A 19 18.59 9.57 -9.13
C ARG A 19 18.51 8.41 -10.12
N THR A 20 19.63 8.11 -10.76
CA THR A 20 19.75 7.06 -11.80
C THR A 20 20.14 5.70 -11.26
N ARG A 21 20.72 5.62 -10.05
CA ARG A 21 21.05 4.35 -9.42
C ARG A 21 19.78 3.58 -9.06
N PRO A 22 19.77 2.23 -9.15
CA PRO A 22 18.69 1.41 -8.63
C PRO A 22 18.41 1.77 -7.16
N PHE A 23 17.14 1.93 -6.84
CA PHE A 23 16.67 2.14 -5.47
C PHE A 23 16.33 0.81 -4.80
N VAL A 24 15.71 -0.11 -5.55
CA VAL A 24 15.40 -1.47 -5.12
C VAL A 24 15.87 -2.44 -6.19
N SER A 25 16.45 -3.57 -5.77
CA SER A 25 16.74 -4.71 -6.63
C SER A 25 15.95 -5.90 -6.12
N ILE A 26 15.17 -6.52 -7.00
CA ILE A 26 14.31 -7.66 -6.70
C ILE A 26 14.89 -8.87 -7.44
N VAL A 27 15.05 -9.98 -6.73
CA VAL A 27 15.36 -11.27 -7.36
C VAL A 27 14.06 -11.89 -7.82
N THR A 28 13.91 -12.08 -9.13
CA THR A 28 12.72 -12.71 -9.70
C THR A 28 12.76 -14.22 -9.49
N PRO A 29 11.61 -14.93 -9.55
CA PRO A 29 11.57 -16.37 -9.27
C PRO A 29 12.46 -17.23 -10.19
N ASP A 30 12.75 -16.76 -11.41
CA ASP A 30 13.65 -17.38 -12.37
C ASP A 30 15.14 -17.02 -12.14
N GLY A 31 15.46 -16.31 -11.06
CA GLY A 31 16.82 -15.91 -10.69
C GLY A 31 17.31 -14.64 -11.40
N GLY A 32 16.44 -13.95 -12.14
CA GLY A 32 16.73 -12.64 -12.71
C GLY A 32 16.81 -11.53 -11.67
N LEU A 33 17.32 -10.38 -12.09
CA LEU A 33 17.34 -9.15 -11.30
C LEU A 33 16.48 -8.09 -11.96
N GLU A 34 15.45 -7.65 -11.25
CA GLU A 34 14.66 -6.49 -11.61
C GLU A 34 15.13 -5.29 -10.79
N HIS A 35 15.49 -4.19 -11.47
CA HIS A 35 15.94 -2.96 -10.84
C HIS A 35 14.85 -1.89 -10.95
N LEU A 36 14.44 -1.37 -9.80
CA LEU A 36 13.49 -0.26 -9.70
C LEU A 36 14.21 1.01 -9.28
N SER A 37 14.05 2.06 -10.07
CA SER A 37 14.52 3.41 -9.75
C SER A 37 13.59 4.11 -8.77
N VAL A 38 13.99 5.28 -8.28
CA VAL A 38 13.09 6.13 -7.47
C VAL A 38 11.89 6.60 -8.29
N GLU A 39 12.07 6.83 -9.60
CA GLU A 39 10.98 7.21 -10.50
C GLU A 39 9.94 6.09 -10.63
N ASP A 40 10.38 4.83 -10.74
CA ASP A 40 9.47 3.67 -10.83
C ASP A 40 8.61 3.56 -9.56
N ILE A 41 9.22 3.71 -8.37
CA ILE A 41 8.48 3.71 -7.10
C ILE A 41 7.55 4.92 -6.99
N HIS A 42 7.98 6.10 -7.43
CA HIS A 42 7.15 7.30 -7.44
C HIS A 42 5.91 7.09 -8.33
N ASN A 43 6.11 6.61 -9.56
CA ASN A 43 5.04 6.33 -10.51
C ASN A 43 4.07 5.27 -9.97
N ALA A 44 4.58 4.15 -9.46
CA ALA A 44 3.77 3.10 -8.84
C ALA A 44 2.97 3.62 -7.64
N SER A 45 3.56 4.47 -6.79
CA SER A 45 2.85 5.06 -5.66
C SER A 45 1.76 6.06 -6.07
N ASN A 46 1.92 6.77 -7.20
CA ASN A 46 0.86 7.61 -7.77
C ASN A 46 -0.30 6.75 -8.28
N ARG A 47 0.00 5.64 -8.97
CA ARG A 47 -1.02 4.66 -9.41
C ARG A 47 -1.80 4.09 -8.23
N ALA A 48 -1.10 3.69 -7.17
CA ALA A 48 -1.74 3.26 -5.93
C ALA A 48 -2.63 4.36 -5.31
N ALA A 49 -2.17 5.61 -5.27
CA ALA A 49 -2.96 6.72 -4.74
C ALA A 49 -4.24 6.99 -5.55
N TRP A 50 -4.16 6.96 -6.89
CA TRP A 50 -5.34 7.06 -7.76
C TRP A 50 -6.29 5.88 -7.58
N PHE A 51 -5.76 4.66 -7.45
CA PHE A 51 -6.57 3.48 -7.15
C PHE A 51 -7.33 3.65 -5.83
N LEU A 52 -6.67 4.14 -4.78
CA LEU A 52 -7.33 4.42 -3.50
C LEU A 52 -8.41 5.49 -3.66
N HIS A 53 -8.13 6.57 -4.39
CA HIS A 53 -9.10 7.64 -4.62
C HIS A 53 -10.38 7.16 -5.32
N GLN A 54 -10.27 6.16 -6.20
CA GLN A 54 -11.40 5.60 -6.94
C GLN A 54 -12.18 4.54 -6.16
N ASN A 55 -11.53 3.83 -5.23
CA ASN A 55 -12.10 2.64 -4.59
C ASN A 55 -12.46 2.82 -3.12
N LEU A 56 -11.96 3.87 -2.47
CA LEU A 56 -12.25 4.20 -1.08
C LEU A 56 -13.08 5.48 -1.00
N GLU A 57 -14.05 5.47 -0.09
CA GLU A 57 -14.80 6.67 0.24
C GLU A 57 -13.91 7.69 0.97
N LYS A 58 -14.34 8.95 0.96
CA LYS A 58 -13.57 10.03 1.58
C LYS A 58 -13.33 9.80 3.07
N ASP A 59 -14.31 9.27 3.79
CA ASP A 59 -14.27 8.95 5.23
C ASP A 59 -13.53 7.63 5.56
N GLU A 60 -13.20 6.81 4.56
CA GLU A 60 -12.43 5.57 4.78
C GLU A 60 -10.95 5.89 4.97
N GLU A 61 -10.56 6.27 6.19
CA GLU A 61 -9.16 6.61 6.51
C GLU A 61 -8.21 5.41 6.49
N ARG A 62 -8.74 4.18 6.61
CA ARG A 62 -7.97 2.94 6.73
C ARG A 62 -8.48 1.87 5.79
N PHE A 63 -7.57 1.04 5.30
CA PHE A 63 -7.88 -0.15 4.50
C PHE A 63 -6.87 -1.27 4.79
N PHE A 64 -7.28 -2.51 4.58
CA PHE A 64 -6.36 -3.64 4.65
C PHE A 64 -5.71 -3.89 3.29
N TYR A 65 -4.47 -4.36 3.29
CA TYR A 65 -3.84 -4.94 2.09
C TYR A 65 -3.30 -6.32 2.38
N MET A 66 -3.63 -7.29 1.50
CA MET A 66 -3.07 -8.64 1.54
C MET A 66 -2.60 -9.07 0.14
N GLY A 67 -1.35 -9.50 0.05
CA GLY A 67 -0.77 -10.02 -1.18
C GLY A 67 0.56 -10.71 -0.95
N PRO A 68 1.24 -11.16 -2.02
CA PRO A 68 2.57 -11.75 -1.95
C PRO A 68 3.54 -10.78 -1.27
N SER A 69 4.49 -11.34 -0.51
CA SER A 69 5.49 -10.57 0.25
C SER A 69 6.53 -9.94 -0.69
N ASP A 70 6.13 -8.87 -1.38
CA ASP A 70 6.92 -8.17 -2.38
C ASP A 70 6.86 -6.64 -2.21
N ILE A 71 7.42 -5.91 -3.18
CA ILE A 71 7.55 -4.45 -3.16
C ILE A 71 6.21 -3.71 -3.08
N ARG A 72 5.08 -4.35 -3.39
CA ARG A 72 3.76 -3.72 -3.38
C ARG A 72 3.37 -3.21 -2.00
N TYR A 73 3.84 -3.83 -0.92
CA TYR A 73 3.61 -3.31 0.44
C TYR A 73 4.20 -1.90 0.61
N LEU A 74 5.42 -1.64 0.12
CA LEU A 74 6.01 -0.30 0.13
C LEU A 74 5.21 0.67 -0.74
N ILE A 75 4.76 0.22 -1.91
CA ILE A 75 3.97 1.04 -2.85
C ILE A 75 2.64 1.46 -2.21
N TRP A 76 1.93 0.56 -1.52
CA TRP A 76 0.70 0.90 -0.81
C TRP A 76 0.92 1.84 0.37
N VAL A 77 2.03 1.70 1.10
CA VAL A 77 2.39 2.66 2.15
C VAL A 77 2.57 4.05 1.55
N LEU A 78 3.35 4.20 0.48
CA LEU A 78 3.58 5.50 -0.15
C LEU A 78 2.32 6.07 -0.82
N GLY A 79 1.53 5.23 -1.49
CA GLY A 79 0.27 5.62 -2.13
C GLY A 79 -0.79 6.03 -1.12
N SER A 80 -0.88 5.32 0.02
CA SER A 80 -1.79 5.69 1.11
C SER A 80 -1.42 7.01 1.75
N MET A 81 -0.13 7.25 2.04
CA MET A 81 0.36 8.55 2.50
C MET A 81 -0.05 9.67 1.53
N LYS A 82 0.10 9.43 0.21
CA LYS A 82 -0.30 10.40 -0.82
C LYS A 82 -1.79 10.73 -0.78
N ALA A 83 -2.62 9.71 -0.62
CA ALA A 83 -4.07 9.83 -0.56
C ALA A 83 -4.61 10.26 0.82
N GLY A 84 -3.75 10.48 1.82
CA GLY A 84 -4.16 10.79 3.19
C GLY A 84 -4.85 9.62 3.90
N LYS A 85 -4.53 8.39 3.49
CA LYS A 85 -5.06 7.13 4.03
C LYS A 85 -3.96 6.38 4.77
N CYS A 86 -4.35 5.32 5.49
CA CYS A 86 -3.44 4.44 6.20
C CYS A 86 -3.69 2.98 5.78
N VAL A 87 -2.65 2.34 5.24
CA VAL A 87 -2.67 0.90 4.95
C VAL A 87 -2.44 0.10 6.23
N ILE A 88 -3.24 -0.93 6.45
CA ILE A 88 -3.09 -1.90 7.53
C ILE A 88 -2.69 -3.24 6.90
N CYS A 89 -1.55 -3.77 7.30
CA CYS A 89 -1.00 -5.01 6.78
C CYS A 89 -1.22 -6.13 7.82
N PRO A 90 -2.19 -7.04 7.61
CA PRO A 90 -2.37 -8.20 8.47
C PRO A 90 -1.15 -9.10 8.41
N SER A 91 -0.87 -9.84 9.48
CA SER A 91 0.25 -10.78 9.47
C SER A 91 -0.01 -11.90 8.46
N PRO A 92 0.96 -12.24 7.58
CA PRO A 92 0.83 -13.38 6.68
C PRO A 92 0.62 -14.72 7.41
N SER A 93 1.01 -14.80 8.69
CA SER A 93 0.84 -15.98 9.53
C SER A 93 -0.52 -16.09 10.22
N ASN A 94 -1.41 -15.10 10.05
CA ASN A 94 -2.73 -15.14 10.68
C ASN A 94 -3.59 -16.24 10.05
N THR A 95 -4.31 -16.97 10.90
CA THR A 95 -5.39 -17.85 10.45
C THR A 95 -6.60 -17.03 9.99
N VAL A 96 -7.50 -17.65 9.23
CA VAL A 96 -8.75 -16.99 8.78
C VAL A 96 -9.56 -16.42 9.95
N PRO A 97 -9.86 -17.16 11.04
CA PRO A 97 -10.58 -16.60 12.19
C PRO A 97 -9.84 -15.43 12.85
N SER A 98 -8.51 -15.49 12.91
CA SER A 98 -7.70 -14.39 13.46
C SER A 98 -7.82 -13.13 12.61
N ASN A 99 -7.80 -13.26 11.28
CA ASN A 99 -8.01 -12.12 10.38
C ASN A 99 -9.42 -11.54 10.49
N VAL A 100 -10.46 -12.38 10.57
CA VAL A 100 -11.85 -11.90 10.76
C VAL A 100 -11.98 -11.09 12.05
N ARG A 101 -11.46 -11.61 13.18
CA ARG A 101 -11.45 -10.88 14.45
C ARG A 101 -10.65 -9.58 14.38
N PHE A 102 -9.49 -9.63 13.71
CA PHE A 102 -8.64 -8.46 13.52
C PHE A 102 -9.33 -7.38 12.68
N PHE A 103 -10.01 -7.77 11.59
CA PHE A 103 -10.73 -6.84 10.72
C PHE A 103 -11.85 -6.14 11.46
N SER A 104 -12.64 -6.89 12.23
CA SER A 104 -13.67 -6.33 13.12
C SER A 104 -13.10 -5.36 14.15
N THR A 105 -11.92 -5.65 14.71
CA THR A 105 -11.26 -4.79 15.71
C THR A 105 -10.77 -3.47 15.11
N VAL A 106 -10.21 -3.51 13.90
CA VAL A 106 -9.67 -2.33 13.21
C VAL A 106 -10.77 -1.48 12.56
N GLY A 107 -11.85 -2.13 12.10
CA GLY A 107 -13.04 -1.47 11.56
C GLY A 107 -12.86 -0.82 10.18
N ALA A 108 -11.85 -1.23 9.42
CA ALA A 108 -11.70 -0.77 8.04
C ALA A 108 -12.65 -1.54 7.10
N ARG A 109 -13.30 -0.84 6.18
CA ARG A 109 -14.38 -1.39 5.33
C ARG A 109 -13.89 -2.01 4.02
N LYS A 110 -12.62 -1.84 3.67
CA LYS A 110 -12.02 -2.32 2.42
C LYS A 110 -10.83 -3.24 2.70
N LEU A 111 -10.86 -4.43 2.11
CA LEU A 111 -9.71 -5.31 1.97
C LEU A 111 -9.24 -5.28 0.53
N LEU A 112 -8.12 -4.61 0.29
CA LEU A 112 -7.43 -4.69 -1.00
C LEU A 112 -6.61 -5.98 -1.05
N TYR A 113 -6.68 -6.69 -2.18
CA TYR A 113 -5.89 -7.89 -2.37
C TYR A 113 -5.23 -7.97 -3.74
N ALA A 114 -4.01 -8.51 -3.76
CA ALA A 114 -3.32 -8.83 -4.99
C ALA A 114 -4.03 -9.97 -5.73
N PRO A 115 -4.35 -9.85 -7.04
CA PRO A 115 -5.04 -10.90 -7.78
C PRO A 115 -4.29 -12.25 -7.76
N GLU A 116 -2.96 -12.22 -7.66
CA GLU A 116 -2.11 -13.40 -7.54
C GLU A 116 -2.31 -14.17 -6.23
N SER A 117 -2.91 -13.54 -5.20
CA SER A 117 -3.29 -14.16 -3.92
C SER A 117 -4.77 -14.50 -3.83
N SER A 118 -5.56 -14.31 -4.90
CA SER A 118 -7.00 -14.58 -4.88
C SER A 118 -7.33 -15.98 -4.39
N ASN A 119 -6.66 -17.01 -4.92
CA ASN A 119 -6.90 -18.41 -4.56
C ASN A 119 -6.59 -18.71 -3.09
N SER A 120 -5.47 -18.20 -2.56
CA SER A 120 -5.10 -18.42 -1.16
C SER A 120 -5.99 -17.67 -0.17
N LEU A 121 -6.59 -16.56 -0.61
CA LEU A 121 -7.48 -15.74 0.20
C LEU A 121 -8.97 -16.13 0.07
N GLN A 122 -9.35 -17.04 -0.83
CA GLN A 122 -10.74 -17.50 -0.97
C GLN A 122 -11.40 -17.92 0.36
N PRO A 123 -10.74 -18.73 1.23
CA PRO A 123 -11.34 -19.10 2.52
C PRO A 123 -11.61 -17.89 3.42
N LEU A 124 -10.76 -16.86 3.34
CA LEU A 124 -10.94 -15.62 4.09
C LEU A 124 -12.12 -14.82 3.52
N PHE A 125 -12.24 -14.67 2.20
CA PHE A 125 -13.35 -13.94 1.57
C PHE A 125 -14.72 -14.52 1.97
N GLY A 126 -14.83 -15.85 2.03
CA GLY A 126 -16.06 -16.51 2.48
C GLY A 126 -16.35 -16.39 3.98
N SER A 127 -15.37 -15.95 4.78
CA SER A 127 -15.49 -15.82 6.25
C SER A 127 -15.61 -14.38 6.74
N ILE A 128 -15.28 -13.40 5.88
CA ILE A 128 -15.46 -11.99 6.16
C ILE A 128 -16.96 -11.69 6.20
N ASP A 129 -17.40 -10.96 7.22
CA ASP A 129 -18.78 -10.48 7.30
C ASP A 129 -19.02 -9.35 6.26
N GLY A 130 -20.28 -9.03 5.97
CA GLY A 130 -20.63 -8.01 4.99
C GLY A 130 -20.14 -6.59 5.31
N THR A 131 -19.40 -6.36 6.40
CA THR A 131 -18.87 -5.03 6.77
C THR A 131 -17.57 -4.70 6.05
N THR A 132 -16.80 -5.70 5.63
CA THR A 132 -15.54 -5.51 4.89
C THR A 132 -15.69 -6.08 3.48
N THR A 133 -15.55 -5.22 2.46
CA THR A 133 -15.61 -5.66 1.06
C THR A 133 -14.21 -5.88 0.52
N SER A 134 -14.02 -7.00 -0.18
CA SER A 134 -12.74 -7.33 -0.85
C SER A 134 -12.68 -6.72 -2.25
N VAL A 135 -11.56 -6.08 -2.60
CA VAL A 135 -11.34 -5.43 -3.90
C VAL A 135 -9.99 -5.88 -4.46
N SER A 136 -10.00 -6.42 -5.68
CA SER A 136 -8.76 -6.79 -6.38
C SER A 136 -8.00 -5.54 -6.79
N THR A 137 -6.70 -5.52 -6.53
CA THR A 137 -5.80 -4.46 -7.00
C THR A 137 -5.32 -4.73 -8.43
N PRO A 138 -4.60 -3.78 -9.06
CA PRO A 138 -3.78 -4.09 -10.22
C PRO A 138 -2.80 -5.24 -9.92
N PRO A 139 -2.53 -6.15 -10.87
CA PRO A 139 -1.50 -7.17 -10.75
C PRO A 139 -0.09 -6.56 -10.68
N TYR A 140 0.90 -7.37 -10.30
CA TYR A 140 2.30 -6.94 -10.12
C TYR A 140 2.83 -6.16 -11.33
N LEU A 141 2.66 -6.72 -12.54
CA LEU A 141 3.18 -6.12 -13.78
C LEU A 141 2.53 -4.77 -14.10
N GLU A 142 1.23 -4.60 -13.83
CA GLU A 142 0.53 -3.34 -14.07
C GLU A 142 0.91 -2.31 -13.00
N MET A 143 0.99 -2.73 -11.74
CA MET A 143 1.38 -1.87 -10.63
C MET A 143 2.76 -1.25 -10.84
N LEU A 144 3.70 -2.05 -11.36
CA LEU A 144 5.08 -1.65 -11.67
C LEU A 144 5.30 -1.23 -13.12
N SER A 145 4.23 -1.06 -13.90
CA SER A 145 4.37 -0.55 -15.26
C SER A 145 5.11 0.80 -15.28
N LYS A 146 6.08 0.89 -16.18
CA LYS A 146 6.86 2.12 -16.45
C LYS A 146 6.05 3.17 -17.20
N GLU A 147 4.85 2.81 -17.66
CA GLU A 147 3.93 3.77 -18.26
C GLU A 147 3.57 4.83 -17.19
N ALA A 148 3.83 6.10 -17.51
CA ALA A 148 3.64 7.18 -16.58
C ALA A 148 2.15 7.40 -16.30
N VAL A 149 1.80 7.60 -15.03
CA VAL A 149 0.48 8.07 -14.61
C VAL A 149 0.57 9.51 -14.13
N ASP A 150 -0.56 10.22 -14.16
CA ASP A 150 -0.65 11.57 -13.62
C ASP A 150 -0.17 11.63 -12.17
N GLU A 151 0.56 12.69 -11.83
CA GLU A 151 1.05 12.87 -10.47
C GLU A 151 -0.12 13.09 -9.52
N PHE A 152 -0.22 12.25 -8.48
CA PHE A 152 -1.26 12.42 -7.48
C PHE A 152 -0.95 13.66 -6.64
N PRO A 153 -1.88 14.63 -6.53
CA PRO A 153 -1.62 15.85 -5.76
C PRO A 153 -1.42 15.48 -4.30
N PHE A 154 -0.33 15.93 -3.68
CA PHE A 154 -0.07 15.77 -2.25
C PHE A 154 -0.47 17.06 -1.53
N PRO A 155 -1.69 17.15 -0.96
CA PRO A 155 -2.19 18.42 -0.44
C PRO A 155 -1.73 18.75 0.98
N PHE A 156 -0.97 17.85 1.63
CA PHE A 156 -0.74 17.91 3.07
C PHE A 156 0.54 18.65 3.45
N THR A 157 0.44 19.41 4.53
CA THR A 157 1.57 19.99 5.25
C THR A 157 2.05 19.05 6.35
N PHE A 158 3.29 19.25 6.83
CA PHE A 158 3.81 18.48 7.96
C PHE A 158 2.90 18.57 9.19
N ASP A 159 2.44 19.77 9.53
CA ASP A 159 1.65 20.00 10.74
C ASP A 159 0.32 19.25 10.75
N GLU A 160 -0.32 19.09 9.58
CA GLU A 160 -1.58 18.38 9.42
C GLU A 160 -1.47 16.86 9.62
N ILE A 161 -0.30 16.27 9.36
CA ILE A 161 -0.16 14.81 9.26
C ILE A 161 0.91 14.20 10.16
N GLN A 162 1.69 15.01 10.89
CA GLN A 162 2.77 14.51 11.75
C GLN A 162 2.33 13.47 12.80
N TYR A 163 1.05 13.50 13.20
CA TYR A 163 0.46 12.54 14.15
C TYR A 163 -0.52 11.56 13.51
N LYS A 164 -0.73 11.62 12.19
CA LYS A 164 -1.61 10.68 11.50
C LYS A 164 -0.88 9.34 11.32
N PRO A 165 -1.52 8.21 11.64
CA PRO A 165 -0.95 6.90 11.35
C PRO A 165 -0.65 6.76 9.86
N CYS A 166 0.58 6.34 9.54
CA CYS A 166 1.01 6.19 8.15
C CYS A 166 0.99 4.72 7.66
N MET A 167 1.02 3.76 8.59
CA MET A 167 0.87 2.33 8.35
C MET A 167 0.49 1.63 9.67
N GLY A 168 -0.33 0.59 9.59
CA GLY A 168 -0.55 -0.36 10.67
C GLY A 168 0.07 -1.71 10.36
N LEU A 169 0.84 -2.27 11.30
CA LEU A 169 1.39 -3.62 11.21
C LEU A 169 0.79 -4.46 12.34
N HIS A 170 0.23 -5.63 11.99
CA HIS A 170 -0.13 -6.60 13.00
C HIS A 170 1.10 -7.41 13.41
N VAL A 171 1.55 -7.24 14.65
CA VAL A 171 2.54 -8.13 15.28
C VAL A 171 1.81 -9.23 16.04
N SER A 172 2.24 -10.48 15.88
CA SER A 172 1.64 -11.58 16.64
C SER A 172 1.97 -11.40 18.13
N ASN A 173 0.95 -11.27 18.96
CA ASN A 173 1.11 -11.49 20.39
C ASN A 173 1.32 -13.00 20.60
N ARG A 174 2.51 -13.39 21.09
CA ARG A 174 2.69 -14.70 21.71
C ARG A 174 2.12 -14.67 23.12
#